data_AF-A0A8T5IKB5-F1
#
_entry.id   AF-A0A8T5IKB5-F1
#
_cell.length_a   1.000
_cell.length_b   1.000
_cell.length_c   1.000
_cell.angle_alpha   90.00
_cell.angle_beta   90.00
_cell.angle_gamma   90.00
#
_symmetry.space_group_name_H-M   'P 1'
#
loop_
_entity.id
_entity.type
_entity.pdbx_description
1 polymer ?
#
loop_
_entity_poly.entity_id
_entity_poly.type
_entity_poly.pdbx_seq_one_letter_code
_entity_poly.pdbx_strand_id
1 'polypeptide(L)'
;MFYLKLCKKKAAYKAKPISKLHLDLSKIKKTYKTSFSTTKLIVIETEGLEIIVQEDGELLFKNSKDKKLMEKVAKKIYKNVKLST
;
A
#
# COMPACT_ATOMS: atom_id res chain seq x y z
N MET A 1 7.46 -0.43 -11.21
CA MET A 1 6.51 -1.44 -11.74
C MET A 1 6.12 -2.36 -10.59
N PHE A 2 4.87 -2.84 -10.50
CA PHE A 2 4.38 -3.69 -9.40
C PHE A 2 3.35 -4.72 -9.92
N TYR A 3 3.13 -5.78 -9.17
CA TYR A 3 2.09 -6.78 -9.44
C TYR A 3 0.91 -6.58 -8.50
N LEU A 4 -0.31 -6.62 -9.03
CA LEU A 4 -1.55 -6.67 -8.23
C LEU A 4 -2.16 -8.07 -8.34
N LYS A 5 -2.23 -8.81 -7.23
CA LYS A 5 -2.75 -10.19 -7.18
C LYS A 5 -3.80 -10.34 -6.09
N LEU A 6 -4.88 -11.05 -6.40
CA LEU A 6 -5.87 -11.44 -5.40
C LEU A 6 -5.29 -12.55 -4.50
N CYS A 7 -5.29 -12.33 -3.19
CA CYS A 7 -4.92 -13.34 -2.22
C CYS A 7 -6.16 -14.19 -1.89
N LYS A 8 -6.30 -15.35 -2.54
CA LYS A 8 -7.45 -16.26 -2.37
C LYS A 8 -7.73 -16.62 -0.91
N LYS A 9 -6.69 -16.74 -0.06
CA LYS A 9 -6.81 -17.10 1.36
C LYS A 9 -7.32 -15.97 2.26
N LYS A 10 -7.16 -14.71 1.86
CA LYS A 10 -7.49 -13.53 2.70
C LYS A 10 -8.59 -12.65 2.10
N ALA A 11 -9.18 -13.07 0.97
CA ALA A 11 -10.16 -12.30 0.19
C ALA A 11 -9.73 -10.84 -0.10
N ALA A 12 -8.43 -10.57 -0.05
CA ALA A 12 -7.83 -9.24 -0.13
C ALA A 12 -6.92 -9.18 -1.35
N TYR A 13 -6.89 -8.04 -2.02
CA TYR A 13 -5.92 -7.80 -3.07
C TYR A 13 -4.60 -7.35 -2.47
N LYS A 14 -3.50 -7.79 -3.04
CA LYS A 14 -2.18 -7.31 -2.67
C LYS A 14 -1.46 -6.71 -3.88
N ALA A 15 -0.84 -5.55 -3.68
CA ALA A 15 0.14 -5.00 -4.60
C ALA A 15 1.54 -5.23 -4.04
N LYS A 16 2.48 -5.70 -4.86
CA LYS A 16 3.89 -5.85 -4.47
C LYS A 16 4.78 -5.30 -5.58
N PRO A 17 5.78 -4.45 -5.26
CA PRO A 17 6.73 -3.96 -6.25
C PRO A 17 7.53 -5.13 -6.85
N ILE A 18 7.92 -4.99 -8.12
CA ILE A 18 8.72 -6.03 -8.81
C ILE A 18 10.13 -6.06 -8.24
N SER A 19 10.69 -4.89 -7.96
CA SER A 19 11.97 -4.71 -7.29
C SER A 19 11.77 -4.63 -5.77
N LYS A 20 12.82 -4.98 -5.00
CA LYS A 20 12.86 -4.61 -3.58
C LYS A 20 12.71 -3.09 -3.47
N LEU A 21 11.72 -2.66 -2.71
CA LEU A 21 11.45 -1.26 -2.41
C LEU A 21 11.30 -1.14 -0.90
N HIS A 22 11.95 -0.16 -0.31
CA HIS A 22 11.80 0.15 1.10
C HIS A 22 10.92 1.40 1.20
N LEU A 23 9.75 1.26 1.81
CA LEU A 23 8.81 2.37 2.00
C LEU A 23 9.06 3.05 3.34
N ASP A 24 9.27 4.36 3.30
CA ASP A 24 9.34 5.17 4.50
C ASP A 24 7.92 5.36 5.09
N LEU A 25 7.60 4.53 6.08
CA LEU A 25 6.30 4.55 6.76
C LEU A 25 6.07 5.87 7.51
N SER A 26 7.12 6.60 7.89
CA SER A 26 7.00 7.90 8.57
C SER A 26 6.47 8.96 7.61
N LYS A 27 6.91 8.97 6.35
CA LYS A 27 6.33 9.85 5.31
C LYS A 27 4.89 9.50 5.00
N ILE A 28 4.57 8.21 4.93
CA ILE A 28 3.20 7.73 4.72
C ILE A 28 2.31 8.22 5.87
N LYS A 29 2.77 8.12 7.13
CA LYS A 29 2.03 8.57 8.31
C LYS A 29 1.70 10.06 8.32
N LYS A 30 2.59 10.89 7.75
CA LYS A 30 2.37 12.33 7.60
C LYS A 30 1.43 12.68 6.45
N THR A 31 1.35 11.83 5.43
CA THR A 31 0.63 12.11 4.17
C THR A 31 -0.80 11.56 4.19
N TYR A 32 -1.03 10.43 4.85
CA TYR A 32 -2.30 9.72 4.86
C TYR A 32 -2.88 9.65 6.27
N LYS A 33 -4.20 9.59 6.35
CA LYS A 33 -4.89 9.29 7.61
C LYS A 33 -4.57 7.84 8.00
N THR A 34 -3.96 7.65 9.17
CA THR A 34 -3.52 6.34 9.62
C THR A 34 -4.37 5.86 10.78
N SER A 35 -4.98 4.69 10.63
CA SER A 35 -5.80 4.08 11.69
C SER A 35 -4.95 3.24 12.65
N PHE A 36 -3.83 2.69 12.19
CA PHE A 36 -2.93 1.87 13.00
C PHE A 36 -1.50 1.94 12.47
N SER A 37 -0.48 2.00 13.33
CA SER A 37 0.92 2.02 12.90
C SER A 37 1.81 1.23 13.84
N THR A 38 2.70 0.42 13.27
CA THR A 38 3.77 -0.33 13.92
C THR A 38 5.10 -0.02 13.23
N THR A 39 6.20 -0.56 13.74
CA THR A 39 7.53 -0.36 13.16
C THR A 39 7.63 -0.82 11.69
N LYS A 40 6.93 -1.90 11.29
CA LYS A 40 7.08 -2.50 9.95
C LYS A 40 5.83 -2.40 9.07
N LEU A 41 4.73 -1.86 9.62
CA LEU A 41 3.42 -1.89 8.98
C LEU A 41 2.58 -0.72 9.45
N ILE A 42 1.89 -0.07 8.51
CA ILE A 42 0.94 1.00 8.78
C ILE A 42 -0.35 0.75 8.03
N VAL A 43 -1.49 0.99 8.68
CA VAL A 43 -2.81 0.91 8.09
C VAL A 43 -3.26 2.32 7.80
N ILE A 44 -3.52 2.59 6.53
CA ILE A 44 -3.96 3.89 6.03
C ILE A 44 -5.35 3.79 5.42
N GLU A 45 -6.06 4.91 5.50
CA GLU A 45 -7.37 5.10 4.87
C GLU A 45 -7.27 6.17 3.80
N THR A 46 -7.58 5.82 2.55
CA THR A 46 -7.54 6.78 1.43
C THR A 46 -8.51 6.36 0.33
N GLU A 47 -9.20 7.33 -0.29
CA GLU A 47 -10.22 7.09 -1.33
C GLU A 47 -11.26 6.02 -0.91
N GLY A 48 -11.63 5.97 0.38
CA GLY A 48 -12.58 5.00 0.93
C GLY A 48 -12.05 3.57 1.08
N LEU A 49 -10.74 3.37 0.89
CA LEU A 49 -10.08 2.07 1.01
C LEU A 49 -9.24 1.99 2.27
N GLU A 50 -9.36 0.88 2.99
CA GLU A 50 -8.41 0.48 4.03
C GLU A 50 -7.26 -0.31 3.39
N ILE A 51 -6.05 0.24 3.52
CA ILE A 51 -4.84 -0.28 2.91
C ILE A 51 -3.78 -0.49 3.98
N ILE A 52 -3.30 -1.71 4.06
CA ILE A 52 -2.15 -2.07 4.90
C ILE A 52 -0.91 -1.87 4.05
N VAL A 53 -0.02 -0.99 4.49
CA VAL A 53 1.27 -0.73 3.86
C VAL A 53 2.37 -1.32 4.72
N GLN A 54 3.17 -2.18 4.13
CA GLN A 54 4.35 -2.77 4.75
C GLN A 54 5.60 -2.04 4.29
N GLU A 55 6.60 -2.00 5.17
CA GLU A 55 7.89 -1.37 4.93
C GLU A 55 8.63 -1.98 3.71
N ASP A 56 8.43 -3.26 3.41
CA ASP A 56 9.02 -3.97 2.26
C ASP A 56 8.37 -3.64 0.91
N GLY A 57 7.40 -2.70 0.91
CA GLY A 57 6.67 -2.29 -0.28
C GLY A 57 5.38 -3.06 -0.53
N GLU A 58 5.04 -4.09 0.26
CA GLU A 58 3.77 -4.79 0.08
C GLU A 58 2.58 -3.92 0.53
N LEU A 59 1.57 -3.80 -0.33
CA LEU A 59 0.30 -3.14 -0.04
C LEU A 59 -0.81 -4.18 -0.03
N LEU A 60 -1.69 -4.13 0.95
CA LEU A 60 -2.79 -5.07 1.16
C LEU A 60 -4.11 -4.31 1.26
N PHE A 61 -4.98 -4.50 0.29
CA PHE A 61 -6.29 -3.85 0.18
C PHE A 61 -7.35 -4.75 0.80
N LYS A 62 -7.90 -4.34 1.96
CA LYS A 62 -8.82 -5.18 2.74
C LYS A 62 -10.26 -5.19 2.20
N ASN A 63 -10.74 -4.08 1.66
CA ASN A 63 -12.17 -3.93 1.32
C ASN A 63 -12.40 -3.35 -0.08
N SER A 64 -11.59 -3.75 -1.06
CA SER A 64 -11.72 -3.25 -2.43
C SER A 64 -11.88 -4.38 -3.44
N LYS A 65 -12.92 -4.27 -4.28
CA LYS A 65 -13.11 -5.11 -5.48
C LYS A 65 -12.74 -4.36 -6.77
N ASP A 66 -12.53 -3.05 -6.69
CA ASP A 66 -12.22 -2.22 -7.85
C ASP A 66 -10.73 -2.23 -8.15
N LYS A 67 -10.35 -3.11 -9.09
CA LYS A 67 -8.96 -3.31 -9.52
C LYS A 67 -8.32 -2.03 -10.05
N LYS A 68 -9.08 -1.17 -10.76
CA LYS A 68 -8.56 0.07 -11.34
C LYS A 68 -8.25 1.08 -10.26
N LEU A 69 -9.14 1.22 -9.27
CA LEU A 69 -8.94 2.08 -8.11
C LEU A 69 -7.72 1.63 -7.30
N MET A 70 -7.60 0.33 -7.01
CA MET A 70 -6.43 -0.21 -6.28
C MET A 70 -5.12 0.06 -7.02
N GLU A 71 -5.09 -0.11 -8.33
CA GLU A 71 -3.90 0.17 -9.13
C GLU A 71 -3.53 1.67 -9.10
N LYS A 72 -4.52 2.56 -9.23
CA LYS A 72 -4.33 4.02 -9.12
C LYS A 72 -3.77 4.40 -7.76
N VAL A 73 -4.34 3.87 -6.68
CA VAL A 73 -3.89 4.17 -5.31
C VAL A 73 -2.49 3.59 -5.06
N ALA A 74 -2.21 2.35 -5.48
CA ALA A 74 -0.87 1.77 -5.39
C ALA A 74 0.18 2.63 -6.12
N LYS A 75 -0.12 3.06 -7.36
CA LYS A 75 0.74 4.01 -8.11
C LYS A 75 0.99 5.30 -7.34
N LYS A 76 -0.04 5.86 -6.71
CA LYS A 76 0.05 7.10 -5.93
C LYS A 76 0.91 6.93 -4.68
N ILE A 77 0.74 5.83 -3.93
CA ILE A 77 1.56 5.51 -2.76
C ILE A 77 3.01 5.33 -3.18
N TYR A 78 3.30 4.47 -4.17
CA TYR A 78 4.66 4.23 -4.64
C TYR A 78 5.33 5.48 -5.24
N LYS A 79 4.57 6.39 -5.86
CA LYS A 79 5.10 7.66 -6.37
C LYS A 79 5.45 8.64 -5.25
N ASN A 80 4.61 8.75 -4.23
CA ASN A 80 4.85 9.64 -3.09
C ASN A 80 5.99 9.15 -2.18
N VAL A 81 6.24 7.84 -2.17
CA VAL A 81 7.30 7.22 -1.36
C VAL A 81 8.53 6.89 -2.21
N LYS A 82 8.65 7.43 -3.43
CA LYS A 82 9.95 7.48 -4.11
C LYS A 82 10.90 8.31 -3.23
N LEU A 83 11.68 7.64 -2.38
CA LEU A 83 12.85 8.21 -1.75
C LEU A 83 14.05 7.99 -2.66
N SER A 84 14.73 9.12 -2.88
CA SER A 84 16.17 9.30 -2.83
C SER A 84 17.00 8.25 -3.57
N THR A 85 17.39 8.63 -4.79
CA THR A 85 18.62 8.16 -5.42
C THR A 85 19.80 8.28 -4.47
#